data_AF-A0A7S4L8R6-F1
#
_entry.id   AF-A0A7S4L8R6-F1
#
_cell.length_a   1.000
_cell.length_b   1.000
_cell.length_c   1.000
_cell.angle_alpha   90.00
_cell.angle_beta   90.00
_cell.angle_gamma   90.00
#
_symmetry.space_group_name_H-M   'P 1'
#
loop_
_entity.id
_entity.type
_entity.pdbx_description
1 polymer ?
#
loop_
_entity_poly.entity_id
_entity_poly.type
_entity_poly.pdbx_seq_one_letter_code
_entity_poly.pdbx_strand_id
1 'polypeptide(L)'
;MTDDVLHSLIGPAFEKFQEFRGDPENFDLTVVDQCANAMKTWAISKGATHYTHWFQPLSGVTAAKHNSFLQKRPYEAVPLFQFSGKDLVKGETDGASFPSGGIRSLLEARGYTVWDMKSPPFIRRHETC
;
A
#
# COMPACT_ATOMS: atom_id res chain seq x y z
N MET A 1 -11.00 6.77 -2.97
CA MET A 1 -11.26 6.16 -4.28
C MET A 1 -12.49 5.30 -4.15
N THR A 2 -13.56 5.60 -4.87
CA THR A 2 -14.79 4.78 -4.85
C THR A 2 -14.66 3.60 -5.81
N ASP A 3 -15.52 2.60 -5.63
CA ASP A 3 -15.57 1.40 -6.48
C ASP A 3 -15.78 1.78 -7.97
N ASP A 4 -16.59 2.80 -8.27
CA ASP A 4 -16.79 3.29 -9.65
C ASP A 4 -15.48 3.82 -10.28
N VAL A 5 -14.69 4.54 -9.48
CA VAL A 5 -13.39 5.07 -9.94
C VAL A 5 -12.43 3.92 -10.15
N LEU A 6 -12.39 2.94 -9.25
CA LEU A 6 -11.53 1.78 -9.42
C LEU A 6 -11.93 0.99 -10.67
N HIS A 7 -13.22 0.72 -10.86
CA HIS A 7 -13.74 0.04 -12.04
C HIS A 7 -13.36 0.76 -13.33
N SER A 8 -13.44 2.08 -13.37
CA SER A 8 -13.02 2.86 -14.54
C SER A 8 -11.53 2.76 -14.87
N LEU A 9 -10.68 2.45 -13.87
CA LEU A 9 -9.22 2.40 -14.03
C LEU A 9 -8.70 1.00 -14.35
N ILE A 10 -9.30 -0.06 -13.81
CA ILE A 10 -8.87 -1.46 -14.03
C ILE A 10 -9.78 -2.22 -14.99
N GLY A 11 -10.91 -1.63 -15.39
CA GLY A 11 -11.85 -2.17 -16.37
C GLY A 11 -12.25 -3.62 -16.06
N PRO A 12 -11.99 -4.59 -16.95
CA PRO A 12 -12.44 -5.97 -16.78
C PRO A 12 -11.79 -6.68 -15.57
N ALA A 13 -10.65 -6.21 -15.08
CA ALA A 13 -10.04 -6.78 -13.88
C ALA A 13 -10.82 -6.45 -12.59
N PHE A 14 -11.79 -5.53 -12.66
CA PHE A 14 -12.65 -5.19 -11.52
C PHE A 14 -13.56 -6.35 -11.11
N GLU A 15 -14.04 -7.16 -12.06
CA GLU A 15 -14.86 -8.33 -11.76
C GLU A 15 -14.07 -9.34 -10.90
N LYS A 16 -12.84 -9.64 -11.33
CA LYS A 16 -11.90 -10.47 -10.56
C LYS A 16 -11.56 -9.89 -9.19
N PHE A 17 -11.43 -8.56 -9.10
CA PHE A 17 -11.22 -7.88 -7.82
C PHE A 17 -12.42 -8.07 -6.87
N GLN A 18 -13.65 -8.03 -7.37
CA GLN A 18 -14.85 -8.27 -6.56
C GLN A 18 -14.97 -9.73 -6.12
N GLU A 19 -14.58 -10.69 -6.97
CA GLU A 19 -14.47 -12.10 -6.58
C GLU A 19 -13.48 -12.27 -5.42
N PHE A 20 -12.29 -11.68 -5.56
CA PHE A 20 -11.25 -11.71 -4.53
C PHE A 20 -11.68 -11.03 -3.21
N ARG A 21 -12.53 -10.00 -3.28
CA ARG A 21 -13.14 -9.39 -2.07
C ARG A 21 -14.06 -10.34 -1.30
N GLY A 22 -14.70 -11.28 -2.00
CA GLY A 22 -15.56 -12.31 -1.42
C GLY A 22 -14.78 -13.53 -0.94
N ASP A 23 -13.74 -13.91 -1.68
CA ASP A 23 -12.89 -15.07 -1.39
C ASP A 23 -11.39 -14.68 -1.42
N PRO A 24 -10.79 -14.39 -0.24
CA PRO A 24 -9.39 -14.02 -0.13
C PRO A 24 -8.39 -15.16 -0.48
N GLU A 25 -8.84 -16.41 -0.63
CA GLU A 25 -7.97 -17.53 -0.98
C GLU A 25 -7.60 -17.53 -2.47
N ASN A 26 -8.43 -16.92 -3.32
CA ASN A 26 -8.22 -16.81 -4.77
C ASN A 26 -7.45 -15.53 -5.15
N PHE A 27 -6.22 -15.44 -4.68
CA PHE A 27 -5.37 -14.25 -4.83
C PHE A 27 -4.61 -14.23 -6.17
N ASP A 28 -4.97 -13.32 -7.09
CA ASP A 28 -4.23 -13.08 -8.33
C ASP A 28 -3.35 -11.82 -8.21
N LEU A 29 -2.02 -12.03 -8.13
CA LEU A 29 -1.02 -10.96 -8.06
C LEU A 29 -1.15 -9.94 -9.22
N THR A 30 -1.60 -10.37 -10.39
CA THR A 30 -1.77 -9.53 -11.57
C THR A 30 -2.85 -8.47 -11.35
N VAL A 31 -3.99 -8.88 -10.77
CA VAL A 31 -5.12 -7.98 -10.45
C VAL A 31 -4.70 -7.00 -9.35
N VAL A 32 -3.92 -7.46 -8.38
CA VAL A 32 -3.40 -6.63 -7.29
C VAL A 32 -2.40 -5.60 -7.80
N ASP A 33 -1.50 -5.98 -8.71
CA ASP A 33 -0.59 -5.03 -9.37
C ASP A 33 -1.34 -3.98 -10.19
N GLN A 34 -2.42 -4.37 -10.88
CA GLN A 34 -3.29 -3.42 -11.59
C GLN A 34 -4.01 -2.47 -10.63
N CYS A 35 -4.53 -2.98 -9.51
CA CYS A 35 -5.12 -2.16 -8.45
C CYS A 35 -4.11 -1.17 -7.87
N ALA A 36 -2.88 -1.62 -7.58
CA ALA A 36 -1.81 -0.76 -7.09
C ALA A 36 -1.50 0.35 -8.11
N ASN A 37 -1.33 0.01 -9.39
CA ASN A 37 -1.06 1.01 -10.41
C ASN A 37 -2.21 2.01 -10.59
N ALA A 38 -3.46 1.54 -10.52
CA ALA A 38 -4.65 2.39 -10.54
C ALA A 38 -4.69 3.36 -9.35
N MET A 39 -4.45 2.86 -8.12
CA MET A 39 -4.38 3.67 -6.91
C MET A 39 -3.27 4.72 -6.99
N LYS A 40 -2.09 4.35 -7.49
CA LYS A 40 -0.96 5.26 -7.69
C LYS A 40 -1.34 6.37 -8.67
N THR A 41 -1.88 6.01 -9.83
CA THR A 41 -2.27 6.97 -10.86
C THR A 41 -3.35 7.93 -10.35
N TRP A 42 -4.35 7.40 -9.65
CA TRP A 42 -5.38 8.18 -8.99
C TRP A 42 -4.80 9.13 -7.95
N ALA A 43 -3.90 8.67 -7.07
CA ALA A 43 -3.27 9.47 -6.03
C ALA A 43 -2.41 10.60 -6.62
N ILE A 44 -1.58 10.30 -7.62
CA ILE A 44 -0.74 11.30 -8.31
C ILE A 44 -1.61 12.33 -9.03
N SER A 45 -2.72 11.92 -9.66
CA SER A 45 -3.65 12.85 -10.31
C SER A 45 -4.28 13.87 -9.35
N LYS A 46 -4.31 13.54 -8.05
CA LYS A 46 -4.80 14.40 -6.96
C LYS A 46 -3.69 15.16 -6.23
N GLY A 47 -2.44 15.03 -6.69
CA GLY A 47 -1.26 15.71 -6.14
C GLY A 47 -0.58 14.98 -4.99
N ALA A 48 -0.88 13.70 -4.75
CA ALA A 48 -0.22 12.93 -3.70
C ALA A 48 1.22 12.54 -4.11
N THR A 49 2.16 12.70 -3.19
CA THR A 49 3.59 12.38 -3.39
C THR A 49 4.04 11.17 -2.56
N HIS A 50 3.27 10.81 -1.54
CA HIS A 50 3.56 9.73 -0.61
C HIS A 50 2.30 8.87 -0.41
N TYR A 51 2.52 7.61 -0.04
CA TYR A 51 1.50 6.70 0.45
C TYR A 51 1.87 6.20 1.85
N THR A 52 0.89 5.68 2.57
CA THR A 52 1.10 5.04 3.86
C THR A 52 0.08 3.93 4.06
N HIS A 53 0.49 2.85 4.73
CA HIS A 53 -0.46 1.87 5.24
C HIS A 53 -1.05 2.41 6.53
N TRP A 54 -2.32 2.82 6.47
CA TRP A 54 -3.04 3.32 7.62
C TRP A 54 -3.61 2.15 8.43
N PHE A 55 -3.22 2.02 9.70
CA PHE A 55 -3.78 1.04 10.62
C PHE A 55 -3.92 1.64 12.02
N GLN A 56 -4.90 1.14 12.79
CA GLN A 56 -5.13 1.56 14.18
C GLN A 56 -4.62 0.46 15.13
N PRO A 57 -3.49 0.67 15.83
CA PRO A 57 -3.04 -0.28 16.84
C PRO A 57 -3.89 -0.16 18.12
N LEU A 58 -3.96 -1.26 18.87
CA LEU A 58 -4.68 -1.33 20.16
C LEU A 58 -4.10 -0.40 21.24
N SER A 59 -2.94 0.23 21.00
CA SER A 59 -2.33 1.23 21.87
C SER A 59 -2.96 2.62 21.75
N GLY A 60 -3.92 2.83 20.85
CA GLY A 60 -4.65 4.11 20.72
C GLY A 60 -3.88 5.23 20.01
N VAL A 61 -2.62 5.00 19.61
CA VAL A 61 -1.81 5.97 18.87
C VAL A 61 -1.62 5.48 17.44
N THR A 62 -2.14 6.19 16.45
CA THR A 62 -1.95 5.84 15.04
C THR A 62 -0.49 6.04 14.65
N ALA A 63 0.20 4.95 14.28
CA ALA A 63 1.52 5.00 13.66
C ALA A 63 1.35 4.83 12.16
N ALA A 64 1.76 5.83 11.38
CA ALA A 64 1.73 5.80 9.93
C ALA A 64 3.15 6.08 9.41
N LYS A 65 3.72 5.14 8.64
CA LYS A 65 5.00 5.35 7.95
C LYS A 65 4.71 5.89 6.55
N HIS A 66 5.21 7.08 6.24
CA HIS A 66 5.04 7.72 4.94
C HIS A 66 6.13 7.20 3.99
N ASN A 67 5.73 6.43 2.97
CA ASN A 67 6.61 5.97 1.91
C ASN A 67 6.42 6.88 0.68
N SER A 68 7.52 7.26 0.03
CA SER A 68 7.43 8.05 -1.20
C SER A 68 7.10 7.14 -2.38
N PHE A 69 6.27 7.63 -3.30
CA PHE A 69 6.14 6.97 -4.61
C PHE A 69 7.42 7.11 -5.44
N LEU A 70 8.27 8.08 -5.09
CA LEU A 70 9.49 8.42 -5.81
C LEU A 70 10.63 7.45 -5.47
N GLN A 71 11.09 6.69 -6.45
CA GLN A 71 12.31 5.90 -6.33
C GLN A 71 13.44 6.55 -7.14
N LYS A 72 14.56 6.86 -6.46
CA LYS A 72 15.76 7.38 -7.11
C LYS A 72 16.51 6.22 -7.77
N ARG A 73 16.67 6.27 -9.10
CA ARG A 73 17.60 5.38 -9.80
C ARG A 73 19.00 6.01 -9.79
N PRO A 74 20.07 5.28 -9.40
CA PRO A 74 21.42 5.85 -9.31
C PRO A 74 21.98 6.37 -10.63
N TYR A 75 21.39 6.01 -11.78
CA TYR A 75 21.95 6.26 -13.12
C TYR A 75 20.96 6.88 -14.12
N GLU A 76 19.76 7.28 -13.70
CA GLU A 76 18.80 7.92 -14.59
C GLU A 76 18.29 9.24 -14.02
N ALA A 77 18.19 10.25 -14.89
CA ALA A 77 17.66 11.57 -14.54
C ALA A 77 16.14 11.59 -14.38
N VAL A 78 15.43 10.54 -14.82
CA VAL A 78 13.97 10.48 -14.75
C VAL A 78 13.54 9.77 -13.45
N PRO A 79 12.78 10.45 -12.57
CA PRO A 79 12.23 9.82 -11.40
C PRO A 79 11.22 8.73 -11.77
N LEU A 80 11.38 7.54 -11.18
CA LEU A 80 10.38 6.48 -11.30
C LEU A 80 9.36 6.58 -10.17
N PHE A 81 8.08 6.56 -10.54
CA PHE A 81 6.98 6.41 -9.59
C PHE A 81 6.57 4.94 -9.50
N GLN A 82 7.02 4.25 -8.46
CA GLN A 82 6.79 2.82 -8.26
C GLN A 82 5.83 2.57 -7.09
N PHE A 83 4.80 1.78 -7.35
CA PHE A 83 3.89 1.23 -6.35
C PHE A 83 3.36 -0.09 -6.91
N SER A 84 3.77 -1.20 -6.31
CA SER A 84 3.44 -2.55 -6.75
C SER A 84 2.39 -3.18 -5.86
N GLY A 85 1.77 -4.26 -6.33
CA GLY A 85 0.84 -5.07 -5.56
C GLY A 85 1.50 -5.72 -4.34
N LYS A 86 2.81 -5.95 -4.39
CA LYS A 86 3.59 -6.37 -3.22
C LYS A 86 3.60 -5.29 -2.15
N ASP A 87 3.83 -4.03 -2.54
CA ASP A 87 3.77 -2.90 -1.60
C ASP A 87 2.36 -2.73 -1.05
N LEU A 88 1.33 -2.93 -1.90
CA LEU A 88 -0.06 -2.83 -1.50
C LEU A 88 -0.46 -3.87 -0.45
N VAL A 89 -0.09 -5.14 -0.63
CA VAL A 89 -0.55 -6.27 0.20
C VAL A 89 0.41 -6.63 1.33
N LYS A 90 1.70 -6.33 1.18
CA LYS A 90 2.74 -6.68 2.13
C LYS A 90 3.78 -5.56 2.19
N GLY A 91 3.48 -4.54 2.98
CA GLY A 91 4.48 -3.55 3.38
C GLY A 91 5.56 -4.23 4.22
N GLU A 92 6.83 -4.14 3.81
CA GLU A 92 7.94 -4.53 4.68
C GLU A 92 7.90 -3.66 5.94
N THR A 93 7.75 -4.31 7.10
CA THR A 93 7.98 -3.62 8.37
C THR A 93 9.47 -3.38 8.47
N ASP A 94 9.88 -2.14 8.26
CA ASP A 94 11.22 -1.64 8.59
C ASP A 94 11.39 -1.67 10.12
N GLY A 95 11.66 -2.87 10.64
CA GLY A 95 12.05 -3.11 12.01
C GLY A 95 13.51 -2.74 12.22
N ALA A 96 13.87 -1.49 11.96
CA ALA A 96 15.10 -0.90 12.43
C ALA A 96 14.77 0.07 13.57
N SER A 97 15.43 -0.13 14.72
CA SER A 97 15.46 0.73 15.93
C SER A 97 14.61 0.28 17.12
N PHE A 98 14.95 -0.88 17.70
CA PHE A 98 15.03 -0.95 19.16
C PHE A 98 16.43 -1.43 19.55
N PRO A 99 17.17 -0.70 20.40
CA PRO A 99 18.48 -1.13 20.87
C PRO A 99 18.28 -2.15 22.00
N SER A 100 17.93 -3.38 21.65
CA SER A 100 17.97 -4.50 22.59
C SER A 100 18.70 -5.65 21.95
N GLY A 101 20.01 -5.70 22.19
CA GLY A 101 20.82 -6.85 21.84
C GLY A 101 20.29 -8.11 22.51
N GLY A 102 20.34 -9.22 21.77
CA GLY A 102 20.31 -10.56 22.37
C GLY A 102 19.07 -11.40 22.07
N ILE A 103 19.18 -12.20 21.01
CA ILE A 103 18.74 -13.61 20.98
C ILE A 103 17.26 -13.86 21.34
N ARG A 104 16.33 -13.50 20.45
CA ARG A 104 15.06 -14.25 20.29
C ARG A 104 14.70 -14.35 18.81
N SER A 105 14.21 -15.52 18.40
CA SER A 105 13.96 -15.93 17.02
C SER A 105 13.16 -14.87 16.23
N LEU A 106 13.78 -14.29 15.19
CA LEU A 106 13.30 -13.12 14.44
C LEU A 106 12.20 -13.42 13.39
N LEU A 107 11.58 -14.59 13.41
CA LEU A 107 10.75 -15.06 12.29
C LEU A 107 9.23 -15.01 12.50
N GLU A 108 8.73 -14.84 13.73
CA GLU A 108 7.31 -15.14 14.03
C GLU A 108 6.56 -14.04 14.79
N ALA A 109 7.07 -12.81 14.79
CA ALA A 109 6.38 -11.65 15.39
C ALA A 109 6.38 -10.44 14.46
N ARG A 110 6.41 -10.66 13.15
CA ARG A 110 6.33 -9.60 12.13
C ARG A 110 4.90 -9.57 11.61
N GLY A 111 4.07 -8.70 12.18
CA GLY A 111 2.72 -8.47 11.66
C GLY A 111 2.81 -7.98 10.22
N TYR A 112 2.24 -8.72 9.29
CA TYR A 112 2.07 -8.24 7.92
C TYR A 112 0.86 -7.31 7.89
N THR A 113 1.05 -6.09 7.38
CA THR A 113 -0.09 -5.22 7.06
C THR A 113 -0.75 -5.77 5.81
N VAL A 114 -1.88 -6.45 5.98
CA VAL A 114 -2.71 -6.89 4.85
C VAL A 114 -3.62 -5.74 4.45
N TRP A 115 -3.74 -5.50 3.15
CA TRP A 115 -4.69 -4.53 2.64
C TRP A 115 -6.13 -5.02 2.85
N ASP A 116 -6.92 -4.25 3.60
CA ASP A 116 -8.36 -4.45 3.68
C ASP A 116 -9.05 -3.88 2.42
N MET A 117 -9.45 -4.77 1.53
CA MET A 117 -10.14 -4.43 0.29
C MET A 117 -11.57 -3.90 0.49
N LYS A 118 -12.16 -4.08 1.67
CA LYS A 118 -13.48 -3.53 1.98
C LYS A 118 -13.41 -2.04 2.29
N SER A 119 -12.24 -1.58 2.74
CA SER A 119 -12.01 -0.18 3.08
C SER A 119 -11.41 0.57 1.88
N PRO A 120 -12.13 1.56 1.32
CA PRO A 120 -11.61 2.31 0.17
C PRO A 120 -10.40 3.16 0.58
N PRO A 121 -9.34 3.24 -0.25
CA PRO A 121 -8.22 4.11 0.05
C PRO A 121 -8.65 5.57 -0.05
N PHE A 122 -8.09 6.40 0.82
CA PHE A 122 -8.39 7.82 0.91
C PHE A 122 -7.12 8.66 0.81
N ILE A 123 -7.27 9.91 0.39
CA ILE A 123 -6.18 10.88 0.38
C ILE A 123 -6.42 11.82 1.55
N ARG A 124 -5.43 11.90 2.43
CA ARG A 124 -5.39 12.91 3.48
C ARG A 124 -4.35 13.96 3.10
N ARG A 125 -4.76 15.22 3.04
CA ARG A 125 -3.84 16.35 2.94
C ARG A 125 -3.40 16.70 4.36
N HIS A 126 -2.09 16.81 4.57
CA HIS A 126 -1.59 17.46 5.76
C HIS A 126 -1.52 18.96 5.44
N GLU A 127 -2.24 19.78 6.20
CA GLU A 127 -2.30 21.24 5.98
C GLU A 127 -1.07 21.98 6.54
N THR A 128 -0.04 21.26 6.97
CA THR A 128 1.16 21.85 7.58
C THR A 128 2.42 21.21 7.02
N CYS A 129 2.87 21.76 5.88
CA CYS A 129 4.26 22.04 5.55
C CYS A 129 4.26 23.35 4.76
#